data_AF-A0AAD1H411-F1
#
_entry.id   AF-A0AAD1H411-F1
#
_cell.length_a   1.000
_cell.length_b   1.000
_cell.length_c   1.000
_cell.angle_alpha   90.00
_cell.angle_beta   90.00
_cell.angle_gamma   90.00
#
_symmetry.space_group_name_H-M   'P 1'
#
loop_
_entity.id
_entity.type
_entity.pdbx_description
1 polymer ?
#
loop_
_entity_poly.entity_id
_entity_poly.type
_entity_poly.pdbx_seq_one_letter_code
_entity_poly.pdbx_strand_id
1 'polypeptide(L)'
;MVTLAPELPGSTAAIRRFRDAEVVVAVGHTDATYEQTSRAIAEGVTVGTHLFNAMRPLHHREPGPVLALLQDPRVTLELIADGVHVHPALVQAVIEAAGPDRVALVTDAAAAAGCPDGSFRFGPQRLDVVAGVARVHGTATLAGSTATMDRLFRTVAALASDPDQGLAAAVRMASTTPARALGFGHVGSLRSGLDANLVVLNQELQVQAVMANGDWVSES
;
A
#
# COMPACT_ATOMS: atom_id res chain seq x y z
N MET A 1 -4.20 9.43 -8.56
CA MET A 1 -4.66 9.30 -7.17
C MET A 1 -4.13 10.47 -6.35
N VAL A 2 -4.81 10.89 -5.29
CA VAL A 2 -4.35 11.89 -4.33
C VAL A 2 -4.69 11.44 -2.90
N THR A 3 -3.77 11.63 -1.97
CA THR A 3 -3.98 11.38 -0.52
C THR A 3 -4.25 12.70 0.19
N LEU A 4 -5.27 12.73 1.04
CA LEU A 4 -5.61 13.89 1.86
C LEU A 4 -6.05 13.52 3.28
N ALA A 5 -6.03 14.52 4.15
CA ALA A 5 -6.52 14.44 5.51
C ALA A 5 -7.95 15.03 5.58
N PRO A 6 -8.99 14.22 5.86
CA PRO A 6 -10.38 14.65 5.75
C PRO A 6 -10.82 15.65 6.83
N GLU A 7 -10.08 15.78 7.93
CA GLU A 7 -10.30 16.76 8.99
C GLU A 7 -9.89 18.19 8.59
N LEU A 8 -9.10 18.37 7.53
CA LEU A 8 -8.61 19.68 7.13
C LEU A 8 -9.69 20.51 6.40
N PRO A 9 -9.68 21.85 6.57
CA PRO A 9 -10.64 22.72 5.89
C PRO A 9 -10.62 22.57 4.37
N GLY A 10 -11.81 22.45 3.76
CA GLY A 10 -11.97 22.29 2.32
C GLY A 10 -11.84 20.86 1.80
N SER A 11 -11.57 19.87 2.66
CA SER A 11 -11.46 18.45 2.28
C SER A 11 -12.66 17.96 1.48
N THR A 12 -13.89 18.18 1.95
CA THR A 12 -15.12 17.81 1.23
C THR A 12 -15.20 18.37 -0.18
N ALA A 13 -14.85 19.64 -0.37
CA ALA A 13 -14.88 20.27 -1.69
C ALA A 13 -13.78 19.69 -2.60
N ALA A 14 -12.61 19.41 -2.04
CA ALA A 14 -11.51 18.76 -2.74
C ALA A 14 -11.87 17.32 -3.16
N ILE A 15 -12.42 16.50 -2.26
CA ILE A 15 -12.85 15.12 -2.55
C ILE A 15 -13.81 15.11 -3.74
N ARG A 16 -14.85 15.95 -3.70
CA ARG A 16 -15.83 16.04 -4.81
C ARG A 16 -15.17 16.46 -6.11
N ARG A 17 -14.32 17.49 -6.08
CA ARG A 17 -13.61 17.98 -7.27
C ARG A 17 -12.72 16.90 -7.90
N PHE A 18 -11.96 16.16 -7.08
CA PHE A 18 -11.09 15.10 -7.58
C PHE A 18 -11.88 13.93 -8.14
N ARG A 19 -12.94 13.50 -7.44
CA ARG A 19 -13.85 12.45 -7.92
C ARG A 19 -14.51 12.84 -9.24
N ASP A 20 -14.99 14.07 -9.39
CA ASP A 20 -15.64 14.56 -10.62
C ASP A 20 -14.64 14.62 -11.79
N ALA A 21 -13.33 14.66 -11.50
CA ALA A 21 -12.25 14.56 -12.47
C ALA A 21 -11.69 13.13 -12.60
N GLU A 22 -12.41 12.11 -12.10
CA GLU A 22 -12.04 10.69 -12.12
C GLU A 22 -10.69 10.37 -11.44
N VAL A 23 -10.26 11.22 -10.51
CA VAL A 23 -9.07 11.00 -9.68
C VAL A 23 -9.47 10.22 -8.44
N VAL A 24 -8.84 9.06 -8.24
CA VAL A 24 -8.94 8.27 -7.00
C VAL A 24 -8.50 9.11 -5.80
N VAL A 25 -9.35 9.20 -4.78
CA VAL A 25 -9.07 9.94 -3.55
C VAL A 25 -8.82 8.96 -2.42
N ALA A 26 -7.70 9.16 -1.72
CA ALA A 26 -7.26 8.37 -0.59
C ALA A 26 -7.23 9.19 0.71
N VAL A 27 -7.38 8.52 1.85
CA VAL A 27 -7.19 9.09 3.19
C VAL A 27 -5.88 8.59 3.78
N GLY A 28 -5.06 9.50 4.30
CA GLY A 28 -3.77 9.21 4.95
C GLY A 28 -3.17 10.48 5.54
N HIS A 29 -2.11 10.35 6.35
CA HIS A 29 -1.50 11.48 7.07
C HIS A 29 -2.54 12.32 7.83
N THR A 30 -3.38 11.64 8.61
CA THR A 30 -4.61 12.20 9.16
C THR A 30 -4.75 11.94 10.66
N ASP A 31 -5.25 12.96 11.35
CA ASP A 31 -5.76 12.89 12.71
C ASP A 31 -7.30 13.00 12.71
N ALA A 32 -7.98 12.44 11.71
CA ALA A 32 -9.44 12.45 11.64
C ALA A 32 -10.07 11.43 12.59
N THR A 33 -11.25 11.76 13.13
CA THR A 33 -12.06 10.79 13.86
C THR A 33 -12.63 9.71 12.93
N TYR A 34 -13.20 8.67 13.53
CA TYR A 34 -13.97 7.66 12.80
C TYR A 34 -15.07 8.31 11.93
N GLU A 35 -15.85 9.23 12.50
CA GLU A 35 -16.99 9.90 11.84
C GLU A 35 -16.54 10.78 10.68
N GLN A 36 -15.45 11.54 10.86
CA GLN A 36 -14.87 12.35 9.79
C GLN A 36 -14.40 11.47 8.62
N THR A 37 -13.79 10.33 8.93
CA THR A 37 -13.33 9.36 7.92
C THR A 37 -14.49 8.70 7.19
N SER A 38 -15.50 8.21 7.92
CA SER A 38 -16.72 7.64 7.34
C SER A 38 -17.45 8.63 6.44
N ARG A 39 -17.49 9.91 6.81
CA ARG A 39 -18.04 10.97 5.96
C ARG A 39 -17.22 11.15 4.69
N ALA A 40 -15.89 11.14 4.77
CA ALA A 40 -15.02 11.26 3.60
C ALA A 40 -15.24 10.09 2.61
N ILE A 41 -15.41 8.87 3.13
CA ILE A 41 -15.75 7.69 2.32
C ILE A 41 -17.11 7.87 1.65
N ALA A 42 -18.12 8.37 2.37
CA ALA A 42 -19.42 8.68 1.79
C ALA A 42 -19.36 9.78 0.70
N GLU A 43 -18.36 10.66 0.75
CA GLU A 43 -18.16 11.72 -0.24
C GLU A 43 -17.37 11.27 -1.49
N GLY A 44 -16.69 10.12 -1.43
CA GLY A 44 -16.03 9.50 -2.57
C GLY A 44 -14.59 9.01 -2.35
N VAL A 45 -14.11 8.98 -1.11
CA VAL A 45 -12.82 8.31 -0.79
C VAL A 45 -12.95 6.80 -1.01
N THR A 46 -11.98 6.20 -1.69
CA THR A 46 -11.96 4.76 -2.00
C THR A 46 -10.65 4.06 -1.64
N VAL A 47 -9.67 4.78 -1.08
CA VAL A 47 -8.37 4.21 -0.67
C VAL A 47 -7.98 4.71 0.72
N GLY A 48 -7.41 3.83 1.55
CA GLY A 48 -6.67 4.20 2.75
C GLY A 48 -5.17 4.07 2.47
N THR A 49 -4.43 5.17 2.48
CA THR A 49 -2.98 5.18 2.22
C THR A 49 -2.23 4.59 3.40
N HIS A 50 -1.28 3.69 3.12
CA HIS A 50 -0.38 3.01 4.08
C HIS A 50 -0.94 2.80 5.50
N LEU A 51 -2.08 2.11 5.60
CA LEU A 51 -2.89 1.92 6.81
C LEU A 51 -2.04 1.80 8.10
N PHE A 52 -2.50 2.46 9.17
CA PHE A 52 -1.81 2.67 10.46
C PHE A 52 -0.74 3.76 10.47
N ASN A 53 -0.01 3.97 9.37
CA ASN A 53 1.12 4.90 9.33
C ASN A 53 0.65 6.35 9.19
N ALA A 54 1.19 7.24 10.01
CA ALA A 54 0.77 8.65 10.08
C ALA A 54 -0.76 8.82 10.23
N MET A 55 -1.41 7.89 10.94
CA MET A 55 -2.81 7.95 11.31
C MET A 55 -2.93 7.95 12.83
N ARG A 56 -4.00 8.53 13.37
CA ARG A 56 -4.26 8.38 14.80
C ARG A 56 -4.45 6.90 15.19
N PRO A 57 -3.93 6.47 16.35
CA PRO A 57 -4.06 5.09 16.80
C PRO A 57 -5.51 4.69 17.05
N LEU A 58 -5.79 3.38 16.95
CA LEU A 58 -7.07 2.82 17.33
C LEU A 58 -7.28 2.94 18.85
N HIS A 59 -8.39 3.53 19.27
CA HIS A 59 -8.78 3.65 20.67
C HIS A 59 -10.22 3.15 20.90
N HIS A 60 -10.48 2.51 22.03
CA HIS A 60 -11.75 1.80 22.29
C HIS A 60 -13.00 2.69 22.34
N ARG A 61 -12.86 4.01 22.58
CA ARG A 61 -13.97 4.99 22.55
C ARG A 61 -13.98 5.88 21.31
N GLU A 62 -12.86 5.95 20.60
CA GLU A 62 -12.71 6.77 19.41
C GLU A 62 -11.82 5.97 18.45
N PRO A 63 -12.43 5.11 17.61
CA PRO A 63 -11.66 4.09 16.87
C PRO A 63 -10.76 4.64 15.76
N GLY A 64 -10.92 5.93 15.43
CA GLY A 64 -10.10 6.62 14.45
C GLY A 64 -10.32 6.17 13.00
N PRO A 65 -9.45 6.60 12.09
CA PRO A 65 -9.59 6.44 10.65
C PRO A 65 -9.31 4.98 10.23
N VAL A 66 -8.42 4.29 10.95
CA VAL A 66 -8.02 2.91 10.65
C VAL A 66 -9.23 1.98 10.65
N LEU A 67 -10.06 2.03 11.70
CA LEU A 67 -11.24 1.15 11.77
C LEU A 67 -12.31 1.55 10.75
N ALA A 68 -12.51 2.86 10.50
CA ALA A 68 -13.45 3.34 9.49
C ALA A 68 -13.11 2.84 8.08
N LEU A 69 -11.82 2.92 7.70
CA LEU A 69 -11.33 2.43 6.41
C LEU A 69 -11.44 0.90 6.32
N LEU A 70 -11.04 0.18 7.37
CA LEU A 70 -11.07 -1.29 7.40
C LEU A 70 -12.50 -1.83 7.22
N GLN A 71 -13.47 -1.24 7.92
CA GLN A 71 -14.86 -1.72 7.93
C GLN A 71 -15.64 -1.40 6.64
N ASP A 72 -15.29 -0.35 5.91
CA ASP A 72 -16.06 0.04 4.73
C ASP A 72 -15.66 -0.74 3.48
N PRO A 73 -16.51 -1.62 2.92
CA PRO A 73 -16.17 -2.50 1.81
C PRO A 73 -15.79 -1.78 0.51
N ARG A 74 -16.08 -0.47 0.40
CA ARG A 74 -15.72 0.36 -0.77
C ARG A 74 -14.26 0.79 -0.78
N VAL A 75 -13.55 0.61 0.33
CA VAL A 75 -12.18 1.11 0.51
C VAL A 75 -11.16 0.01 0.27
N THR A 76 -10.18 0.28 -0.60
CA THR A 76 -8.94 -0.49 -0.71
C THR A 76 -7.93 0.01 0.33
N LEU A 77 -7.29 -0.91 1.03
CA LEU A 77 -6.35 -0.65 2.11
C LEU A 77 -4.93 -0.85 1.60
N GLU A 78 -4.17 0.23 1.47
CA GLU A 78 -2.74 0.12 1.18
C GLU A 78 -1.99 -0.31 2.43
N LEU A 79 -1.06 -1.26 2.29
CA LEU A 79 -0.33 -1.84 3.41
C LEU A 79 1.15 -2.04 3.08
N ILE A 80 2.02 -1.55 3.96
CA ILE A 80 3.48 -1.75 3.90
C ILE A 80 3.81 -2.99 4.74
N ALA A 81 3.85 -4.15 4.10
CA ALA A 81 4.06 -5.45 4.76
C ALA A 81 5.55 -5.82 4.94
N ASP A 82 6.38 -4.87 5.40
CA ASP A 82 7.84 -5.07 5.51
C ASP A 82 8.31 -5.60 6.88
N GLY A 83 7.38 -5.72 7.83
CA GLY A 83 7.61 -6.13 9.22
C GLY A 83 8.14 -5.01 10.13
N VAL A 84 8.31 -3.79 9.60
CA VAL A 84 8.83 -2.62 10.32
C VAL A 84 7.75 -1.56 10.47
N HIS A 85 7.06 -1.21 9.38
CA HIS A 85 5.96 -0.26 9.39
C HIS A 85 4.72 -0.84 10.08
N VAL A 86 4.44 -2.11 9.79
CA VAL A 86 3.31 -2.83 10.37
C VAL A 86 3.80 -4.17 10.90
N HIS A 87 3.46 -4.45 12.16
CA HIS A 87 3.79 -5.73 12.78
C HIS A 87 3.12 -6.89 12.00
N PRO A 88 3.80 -8.03 11.77
CA PRO A 88 3.24 -9.14 10.97
C PRO A 88 1.86 -9.62 11.41
N ALA A 89 1.60 -9.67 12.73
CA ALA A 89 0.27 -10.04 13.26
C ALA A 89 -0.85 -9.05 12.85
N LEU A 90 -0.54 -7.75 12.72
CA LEU A 90 -1.51 -6.76 12.21
C LEU A 90 -1.70 -6.90 10.70
N VAL A 91 -0.63 -7.20 9.95
CA VAL A 91 -0.74 -7.50 8.51
C VAL A 91 -1.71 -8.66 8.30
N GLN A 92 -1.51 -9.76 9.02
CA GLN A 92 -2.39 -10.92 8.96
C GLN A 92 -3.84 -10.56 9.34
N ALA A 93 -4.05 -9.87 10.47
CA ALA A 93 -5.39 -9.49 10.92
C ALA A 93 -6.14 -8.62 9.90
N VAL A 94 -5.46 -7.69 9.22
CA VAL A 94 -6.06 -6.86 8.16
C VAL A 94 -6.44 -7.71 6.95
N ILE A 95 -5.57 -8.62 6.52
CA ILE A 95 -5.85 -9.53 5.38
C ILE A 95 -7.05 -10.44 5.70
N GLU A 96 -7.12 -10.99 6.90
CA GLU A 96 -8.23 -11.83 7.36
C GLU A 96 -9.55 -11.05 7.42
N ALA A 97 -9.52 -9.80 7.90
CA ALA A 97 -10.71 -8.98 8.04
C ALA A 97 -11.22 -8.40 6.71
N ALA A 98 -10.34 -7.92 5.84
CA ALA A 98 -10.72 -7.23 4.59
C ALA A 98 -10.74 -8.15 3.37
N GLY A 99 -9.96 -9.22 3.39
CA GLY A 99 -9.69 -10.10 2.26
C GLY A 99 -8.65 -9.53 1.29
N PRO A 100 -7.96 -10.40 0.52
CA PRO A 100 -6.90 -9.99 -0.41
C PRO A 100 -7.41 -9.11 -1.56
N ASP A 101 -8.70 -9.15 -1.85
CA ASP A 101 -9.35 -8.28 -2.83
C ASP A 101 -9.39 -6.81 -2.37
N ARG A 102 -9.32 -6.54 -1.06
CA ARG A 102 -9.35 -5.17 -0.53
C ARG A 102 -8.02 -4.67 -0.02
N VAL A 103 -6.99 -5.52 0.07
CA VAL A 103 -5.66 -5.09 0.49
C VAL A 103 -4.76 -4.91 -0.73
N ALA A 104 -4.13 -3.74 -0.85
CA ALA A 104 -3.10 -3.46 -1.84
C ALA A 104 -1.73 -3.38 -1.14
N LEU A 105 -0.75 -4.13 -1.62
CA LEU A 105 0.62 -3.96 -1.15
C LEU A 105 1.21 -2.71 -1.76
N VAL A 106 1.83 -1.89 -0.92
CA VAL A 106 2.61 -0.73 -1.33
C VAL A 106 3.97 -0.79 -0.65
N THR A 107 5.02 -0.47 -1.38
CA THR A 107 6.36 -0.40 -0.78
C THR A 107 6.52 0.86 0.05
N ASP A 108 5.94 1.98 -0.38
CA ASP A 108 6.30 3.32 0.11
C ASP A 108 7.83 3.52 0.05
N ALA A 109 8.48 2.94 -0.96
CA ALA A 109 9.93 2.89 -1.08
C ALA A 109 10.51 4.31 -1.26
N ALA A 110 11.48 4.65 -0.42
CA ALA A 110 12.34 5.80 -0.63
C ALA A 110 13.47 5.46 -1.63
N ALA A 111 14.22 6.47 -2.06
CA ALA A 111 15.37 6.31 -2.97
C ALA A 111 16.47 5.36 -2.46
N ALA A 112 16.40 4.96 -1.18
CA ALA A 112 17.31 3.99 -0.58
C ALA A 112 16.92 2.52 -0.82
N ALA A 113 15.73 2.23 -1.37
CA ALA A 113 15.34 0.86 -1.68
C ALA A 113 16.31 0.23 -2.70
N GLY A 114 16.82 -0.96 -2.37
CA GLY A 114 17.85 -1.64 -3.17
C GLY A 114 19.27 -1.11 -2.99
N CYS A 115 19.50 -0.09 -2.15
CA CYS A 115 20.83 0.41 -1.81
C CYS A 115 21.34 -0.15 -0.47
N PRO A 116 22.67 -0.21 -0.24
CA PRO A 116 23.24 -0.44 1.08
C PRO A 116 22.84 0.64 2.09
N ASP A 117 22.97 0.32 3.38
CA ASP A 117 22.81 1.26 4.48
C ASP A 117 23.69 2.52 4.30
N GLY A 118 23.15 3.68 4.70
CA GLY A 118 23.82 4.96 4.49
C GLY A 118 22.92 6.17 4.69
N SER A 119 23.42 7.35 4.33
CA SER A 119 22.63 8.59 4.36
C SER A 119 22.06 8.92 2.97
N PHE A 120 20.79 9.27 2.94
CA PHE A 120 20.04 9.61 1.73
C PHE A 120 19.30 10.94 1.88
N ARG A 121 18.68 11.42 0.79
CA ARG A 121 17.79 12.59 0.80
C ARG A 121 16.40 12.21 0.29
N PHE A 122 15.38 12.73 0.95
CA PHE A 122 13.98 12.63 0.54
C PHE A 122 13.36 14.03 0.57
N GLY A 123 13.32 14.67 -0.60
CA GLY A 123 13.02 16.10 -0.71
C GLY A 123 14.00 16.94 0.15
N PRO A 124 13.50 17.81 1.05
CA PRO A 124 14.35 18.59 1.95
C PRO A 124 14.88 17.78 3.15
N GLN A 125 14.35 16.60 3.42
CA GLN A 125 14.72 15.79 4.57
C GLN A 125 15.97 14.95 4.29
N ARG A 126 16.82 14.80 5.30
CA ARG A 126 17.91 13.83 5.30
C ARG A 126 17.42 12.55 5.96
N LEU A 127 17.75 11.41 5.36
CA LEU A 127 17.43 10.09 5.88
C LEU A 127 18.72 9.37 6.28
N ASP A 128 18.65 8.58 7.35
CA ASP A 128 19.66 7.56 7.67
C ASP A 128 19.01 6.19 7.55
N VAL A 129 19.68 5.28 6.86
CA VAL A 129 19.30 3.89 6.71
C VAL A 129 20.27 3.05 7.50
N VAL A 130 19.73 2.34 8.49
CA VAL A 130 20.47 1.42 9.36
C VAL A 130 19.69 0.13 9.46
N ALA A 131 20.35 -0.99 9.18
CA ALA A 131 19.75 -2.32 9.05
C ALA A 131 18.54 -2.33 8.09
N GLY A 132 18.65 -1.60 6.97
CA GLY A 132 17.59 -1.46 5.99
C GLY A 132 16.39 -0.62 6.44
N VAL A 133 16.42 0.04 7.61
CA VAL A 133 15.30 0.88 8.08
C VAL A 133 15.61 2.35 7.87
N ALA A 134 14.82 3.02 7.02
CA ALA A 134 14.95 4.44 6.74
C ALA A 134 14.28 5.30 7.82
N ARG A 135 15.04 6.22 8.43
CA ARG A 135 14.54 7.18 9.41
C ARG A 135 14.97 8.60 9.08
N VAL A 136 14.16 9.58 9.45
CA VAL A 136 14.56 11.00 9.37
C VAL A 136 15.76 11.22 10.28
N HIS A 137 16.81 11.82 9.73
CA HIS A 137 18.10 12.05 10.41
C HIS A 137 17.90 12.68 11.79
N GLY A 138 18.48 12.06 12.81
CA GLY A 138 18.39 12.52 14.20
C GLY A 138 17.06 12.22 14.89
N THR A 139 16.19 11.40 14.32
CA THR A 139 14.89 11.03 14.92
C THR A 139 14.63 9.52 14.83
N ALA A 140 13.58 9.07 15.53
CA ALA A 140 13.03 7.73 15.38
C ALA A 140 11.93 7.65 14.29
N THR A 141 11.62 8.74 13.61
CA THR A 141 10.51 8.78 12.63
C THR A 141 10.89 8.04 11.36
N LEU A 142 10.08 7.05 10.97
CA LEU A 142 10.21 6.38 9.67
C LEU A 142 9.90 7.37 8.55
N ALA A 143 10.59 7.24 7.42
CA ALA A 143 10.35 8.04 6.23
C ALA A 143 10.55 7.20 4.98
N GLY A 144 9.43 6.68 4.47
CA GLY A 144 9.39 5.63 3.47
C GLY A 144 10.01 4.33 3.96
N SER A 145 10.00 3.31 3.10
CA SER A 145 10.66 2.04 3.32
C SER A 145 11.88 1.86 2.40
N THR A 146 12.64 0.80 2.64
CA THR A 146 13.61 0.26 1.68
C THR A 146 13.09 -1.01 1.00
N ALA A 147 11.82 -1.36 1.24
CA ALA A 147 11.24 -2.60 0.80
C ALA A 147 10.97 -2.59 -0.70
N THR A 148 11.21 -3.73 -1.33
CA THR A 148 10.87 -4.00 -2.71
C THR A 148 9.58 -4.81 -2.80
N MET A 149 8.87 -4.72 -3.91
CA MET A 149 7.59 -5.42 -4.08
C MET A 149 7.75 -6.95 -3.99
N ASP A 150 8.84 -7.51 -4.52
CA ASP A 150 9.12 -8.96 -4.42
C ASP A 150 9.33 -9.41 -2.96
N ARG A 151 9.94 -8.56 -2.12
CA ARG A 151 10.07 -8.83 -0.68
C ARG A 151 8.69 -8.83 -0.01
N LEU A 152 7.85 -7.82 -0.27
CA LEU A 152 6.49 -7.76 0.30
C LEU A 152 5.64 -8.95 -0.16
N PHE A 153 5.75 -9.32 -1.44
CA PHE A 153 5.08 -10.47 -2.02
C PHE A 153 5.45 -11.76 -1.27
N ARG A 154 6.75 -12.02 -1.07
CA ARG A 154 7.23 -13.18 -0.32
C ARG A 154 6.76 -13.17 1.13
N THR A 155 6.79 -12.00 1.78
CA THR A 155 6.31 -11.87 3.17
C THR A 155 4.84 -12.30 3.26
N VAL A 156 3.97 -11.77 2.40
CA VAL A 156 2.54 -12.12 2.43
C VAL A 156 2.27 -13.56 2.01
N ALA A 157 2.98 -14.06 0.98
CA ALA A 157 2.83 -15.45 0.55
C ALA A 157 3.14 -16.46 1.67
N ALA A 158 4.04 -16.10 2.59
CA ALA A 158 4.42 -16.92 3.74
C ALA A 158 3.51 -16.78 4.97
N LEU A 159 2.52 -15.87 4.97
CA LEU A 159 1.64 -15.65 6.13
C LEU A 159 0.53 -16.71 6.24
N ALA A 160 0.11 -17.30 5.12
CA ALA A 160 -0.96 -18.29 5.11
C ALA A 160 -0.43 -19.69 5.45
N SER A 161 -1.21 -20.44 6.23
CA SER A 161 -0.89 -21.84 6.53
C SER A 161 -0.94 -22.74 5.29
N ASP A 162 -1.76 -22.37 4.30
CA ASP A 162 -1.86 -23.03 3.00
C ASP A 162 -1.04 -22.22 1.97
N PRO A 163 0.06 -22.77 1.42
CA PRO A 163 0.92 -22.07 0.46
C PRO A 163 0.19 -21.57 -0.79
N ASP A 164 -0.79 -22.32 -1.30
CA ASP A 164 -1.51 -21.93 -2.52
C ASP A 164 -2.43 -20.74 -2.27
N GLN A 165 -3.07 -20.72 -1.09
CA GLN A 165 -3.87 -19.58 -0.65
C GLN A 165 -3.00 -18.35 -0.40
N GLY A 166 -1.84 -18.53 0.23
CA GLY A 166 -0.85 -17.46 0.44
C GLY A 166 -0.39 -16.85 -0.87
N LEU A 167 -0.03 -17.69 -1.84
CA LEU A 167 0.39 -17.24 -3.16
C LEU A 167 -0.74 -16.50 -3.90
N ALA A 168 -1.94 -17.06 -3.90
CA ALA A 168 -3.10 -16.43 -4.54
C ALA A 168 -3.48 -15.08 -3.88
N ALA A 169 -3.33 -14.95 -2.56
CA ALA A 169 -3.50 -13.70 -1.85
C ALA A 169 -2.42 -12.67 -2.25
N ALA A 170 -1.15 -13.07 -2.24
CA ALA A 170 -0.04 -12.20 -2.62
C ALA A 170 -0.16 -11.68 -4.06
N VAL A 171 -0.57 -12.53 -5.02
CA VAL A 171 -0.82 -12.14 -6.42
C VAL A 171 -1.93 -11.08 -6.51
N ARG A 172 -3.05 -11.29 -5.82
CA ARG A 172 -4.15 -10.30 -5.79
C ARG A 172 -3.68 -8.98 -5.20
N MET A 173 -3.03 -9.02 -4.04
CA MET A 173 -2.66 -7.82 -3.30
C MET A 173 -1.54 -7.02 -3.96
N ALA A 174 -0.64 -7.66 -4.72
CA ALA A 174 0.45 -6.99 -5.43
C ALA A 174 0.09 -6.56 -6.86
N SER A 175 -1.03 -7.02 -7.42
CA SER A 175 -1.34 -6.82 -8.85
C SER A 175 -2.82 -6.49 -9.09
N THR A 176 -3.72 -7.45 -8.86
CA THR A 176 -5.15 -7.31 -9.21
C THR A 176 -5.85 -6.22 -8.41
N THR A 177 -5.67 -6.21 -7.09
CA THR A 177 -6.29 -5.26 -6.18
C THR A 177 -5.84 -3.82 -6.45
N PRO A 178 -4.53 -3.49 -6.52
CA PRO A 178 -4.09 -2.13 -6.84
C PRO A 178 -4.52 -1.69 -8.25
N ALA A 179 -4.45 -2.57 -9.26
CA ALA A 179 -4.93 -2.24 -10.62
C ALA A 179 -6.42 -1.87 -10.61
N ARG A 180 -7.26 -2.64 -9.90
CA ARG A 180 -8.68 -2.34 -9.75
C ARG A 180 -8.94 -1.05 -9.00
N ALA A 181 -8.21 -0.80 -7.91
CA ALA A 181 -8.36 0.42 -7.10
C ALA A 181 -8.07 1.69 -7.91
N LEU A 182 -7.16 1.61 -8.89
CA LEU A 182 -6.79 2.71 -9.79
C LEU A 182 -7.60 2.74 -11.10
N GLY A 183 -8.52 1.80 -11.32
CA GLY A 183 -9.30 1.72 -12.57
C GLY A 183 -8.51 1.21 -13.78
N PHE A 184 -7.36 0.56 -13.56
CA PHE A 184 -6.51 0.03 -14.63
C PHE A 184 -7.01 -1.33 -15.11
N GLY A 185 -8.09 -1.33 -15.90
CA GLY A 185 -8.73 -2.55 -16.42
C GLY A 185 -7.89 -3.34 -17.44
N HIS A 186 -6.77 -2.80 -17.92
CA HIS A 186 -5.89 -3.40 -18.92
C HIS A 186 -4.70 -4.16 -18.31
N VAL A 187 -4.51 -4.13 -16.98
CA VAL A 187 -3.42 -4.81 -16.26
C VAL A 187 -3.94 -5.50 -15.00
N GLY A 188 -3.03 -6.14 -14.24
CA GLY A 188 -3.34 -6.72 -12.93
C GLY A 188 -3.89 -8.14 -12.98
N SER A 189 -4.01 -8.76 -14.16
CA SER A 189 -4.44 -10.16 -14.30
C SER A 189 -3.91 -10.80 -15.57
N LEU A 190 -3.72 -12.12 -15.55
CA LEU A 190 -3.31 -12.90 -16.72
C LEU A 190 -4.54 -13.36 -17.49
N ARG A 191 -5.02 -12.52 -18.43
CA ARG A 191 -6.17 -12.81 -19.30
C ARG A 191 -5.88 -12.35 -20.71
N SER A 192 -6.39 -13.09 -21.69
CA SER A 192 -6.30 -12.70 -23.09
C SER A 192 -6.94 -11.32 -23.31
N GLY A 193 -6.28 -10.47 -24.10
CA GLY A 193 -6.71 -9.10 -24.38
C GLY A 193 -6.22 -8.02 -23.40
N LEU A 194 -5.45 -8.40 -22.37
CA LEU A 194 -4.79 -7.46 -21.45
C LEU A 194 -3.31 -7.26 -21.84
N ASP A 195 -2.71 -6.21 -21.31
CA ASP A 195 -1.29 -5.92 -21.54
C ASP A 195 -0.40 -7.01 -20.95
N ALA A 196 0.62 -7.41 -21.69
CA ALA A 196 1.57 -8.45 -21.30
C ALA A 196 2.61 -7.90 -20.32
N ASN A 197 2.16 -7.60 -19.10
CA ASN A 197 2.98 -7.21 -17.96
C ASN A 197 3.11 -8.41 -17.00
N LEU A 198 4.28 -9.07 -17.03
CA LEU A 198 4.50 -10.35 -16.33
C LEU A 198 5.73 -10.28 -15.43
N VAL A 199 5.68 -11.05 -14.34
CA VAL A 199 6.86 -11.39 -13.55
C VAL A 199 6.97 -12.91 -13.49
N VAL A 200 8.16 -13.44 -13.79
CA VAL A 200 8.48 -14.86 -13.65
C VAL A 200 9.24 -15.03 -12.36
N LEU A 201 8.79 -15.95 -11.52
CA LEU A 201 9.39 -16.26 -10.23
C LEU A 201 9.95 -17.68 -10.22
N ASN A 202 11.04 -17.92 -9.50
CA ASN A 202 11.53 -19.28 -9.19
C ASN A 202 10.73 -19.92 -8.05
N GLN A 203 11.12 -21.13 -7.63
CA GLN A 203 10.45 -21.87 -6.55
C GLN A 203 10.57 -21.17 -5.19
N GLU A 204 11.61 -20.37 -5.00
CA GLU A 204 11.84 -19.53 -3.83
C GLU A 204 11.15 -18.15 -3.93
N LEU A 205 10.31 -17.93 -4.95
CA LEU A 205 9.58 -16.69 -5.21
C LEU A 205 10.51 -15.47 -5.42
N GLN A 206 11.70 -15.71 -5.97
CA GLN A 206 12.64 -14.68 -6.42
C GLN A 206 12.38 -14.37 -7.90
N VAL A 207 12.53 -13.10 -8.28
CA VAL A 207 12.33 -12.63 -9.66
C VAL A 207 13.41 -13.23 -10.57
N GLN A 208 12.98 -13.87 -11.66
CA GLN A 208 13.86 -14.39 -12.71
C GLN A 208 13.78 -13.59 -14.01
N ALA A 209 12.60 -13.08 -14.34
CA ALA A 209 12.40 -12.26 -15.54
C ALA A 209 11.19 -11.35 -15.35
N VAL A 210 11.22 -10.19 -16.00
CA VAL A 210 10.12 -9.24 -16.04
C VAL A 210 9.81 -8.94 -17.50
N MET A 211 8.52 -8.94 -17.83
CA MET A 211 8.02 -8.48 -19.12
C MET A 211 7.21 -7.22 -18.90
N ALA A 212 7.45 -6.19 -19.72
CA ALA A 212 6.67 -4.98 -19.74
C ALA A 212 6.11 -4.76 -21.15
N ASN A 213 4.79 -4.66 -21.26
CA ASN A 213 4.06 -4.43 -22.51
C ASN A 213 4.44 -5.40 -23.66
N GLY A 214 4.75 -6.66 -23.32
CA GLY A 214 5.15 -7.70 -24.28
C GLY A 214 6.65 -7.86 -24.47
N ASP A 215 7.48 -6.94 -23.98
CA ASP A 215 8.93 -6.98 -24.12
C ASP A 215 9.60 -7.46 -22.83
N TRP A 216 10.52 -8.41 -22.94
CA TRP A 216 11.34 -8.85 -21.81
C TRP A 216 12.34 -7.76 -21.44
N VAL A 217 12.33 -7.36 -20.16
CA VAL A 217 13.27 -6.39 -19.61
C VAL A 217 14.62 -7.08 -19.41
N SER A 218 15.64 -6.64 -20.14
CA SER A 218 17.03 -7.08 -19.92
C SER A 218 17.63 -6.37 -18.71
N GLU A 219 18.31 -7.10 -17.83
CA GLU A 219 19.13 -6.48 -16.80
C GLU A 219 20.26 -5.66 -17.45
N SER A 220 20.38 -4.40 -17.05
CA SER A 220 21.46 -3.47 -17.44
C SER A 220 22.49 -3.34 -16.34
#